data_AF-T2M9R1-F1
#
_entry.id   AF-T2M9R1-F1
#
_cell.length_a   1.000
_cell.length_b   1.000
_cell.length_c   1.000
_cell.angle_alpha   90.00
_cell.angle_beta   90.00
_cell.angle_gamma   90.00
#
_symmetry.space_group_name_H-M   'P 1'
#
loop_
_entity.id
_entity.type
_entity.pdbx_description
1 polymer ?
#
loop_
_entity_poly.entity_id
_entity_poly.type
_entity_poly.pdbx_seq_one_letter_code
_entity_poly.pdbx_strand_id
1 'polypeptide(L)'
;NEKLSQKKSTAFIEKLRLCIEDIESNIMQLKEKQSKIYEELNLKEQKLTDIVNGYEKKFEQWSNKVFKVPKVNINNNKDEFKLPEEVKDFEDYIMLTGGHQGGWDDIDHNIFLKLRKQFKNNEELIKKAEEEIATQSREDIIQHIQWFHEYSKLKERKRKAICMWKIMKQHNRESALAKNDDEPTEEEKKRVQREMLFKKEREKRFAVLEQWKKEKGNQKLEEEHNKKEVPLNDKEEQRKIQLKLQVEEYKKHKAALKLANQKKVHRKVLSLEQKEKILERNEKLISFKREKQLARKYELEEKEKRLEKLKEKVAVNVSRDPARLYELTEVLKCRRESDSQNKVSSAIPDVRLLPKKAVPLWRKTSN
;
A
#
# COMPACT_ATOMS: atom_id res chain seq x y z
N ASN A 1 58.06 -70.39 2.19
CA ASN A 1 56.78 -69.98 2.80
C ASN A 1 56.95 -69.22 4.13
N GLU A 2 57.85 -69.60 5.04
CA GLU A 2 58.07 -68.87 6.31
C GLU A 2 58.49 -67.39 6.17
N LYS A 3 59.48 -67.09 5.32
CA LYS A 3 59.95 -65.71 5.13
C LYS A 3 58.87 -64.75 4.59
N LEU A 4 57.88 -65.26 3.87
CA LEU A 4 56.75 -64.46 3.36
C LEU A 4 55.70 -64.23 4.45
N SER A 5 55.51 -65.20 5.35
CA SER A 5 54.62 -65.08 6.52
C SER A 5 55.19 -64.08 7.54
N GLN A 6 56.50 -64.15 7.84
CA GLN A 6 57.17 -63.20 8.72
C GLN A 6 57.10 -61.76 8.21
N LYS A 7 57.32 -61.53 6.90
CA LYS A 7 57.19 -60.19 6.30
C LYS A 7 55.77 -59.62 6.36
N LYS A 8 54.73 -60.46 6.25
CA LYS A 8 53.34 -60.03 6.42
C LYS A 8 53.04 -59.69 7.88
N SER A 9 53.59 -60.45 8.83
CA SER A 9 53.47 -60.20 10.26
C SER A 9 54.14 -58.89 10.69
N THR A 10 55.33 -58.58 10.19
CA THR A 10 56.03 -57.32 10.51
C THR A 10 55.29 -56.11 9.94
N ALA A 11 54.78 -56.21 8.70
CA ALA A 11 53.99 -55.14 8.10
C ALA A 11 52.65 -54.89 8.83
N PHE A 12 52.06 -55.92 9.44
CA PHE A 12 50.87 -55.77 10.28
C PHE A 12 51.19 -55.10 11.63
N ILE A 13 52.29 -55.49 12.26
CA ILE A 13 52.77 -54.86 13.51
C ILE A 13 53.08 -53.37 13.29
N GLU A 14 53.68 -53.03 12.16
CA GLU A 14 54.00 -51.64 11.83
C GLU A 14 52.74 -50.80 11.56
N LYS A 15 51.71 -51.38 10.92
CA LYS A 15 50.39 -50.75 10.81
C LYS A 15 49.74 -50.55 12.17
N LEU A 16 49.80 -51.53 13.07
CA LEU A 16 49.27 -51.40 14.42
C LEU A 16 50.01 -50.30 15.20
N ARG A 17 51.33 -50.23 15.08
CA ARG A 17 52.14 -49.18 15.69
C ARG A 17 51.72 -47.80 15.19
N LEU A 18 51.60 -47.61 13.89
CA LEU A 18 51.13 -46.35 13.30
C LEU A 18 49.71 -46.00 13.78
N CYS A 19 48.80 -46.98 13.83
CA CYS A 19 47.46 -46.75 14.37
C CYS A 19 47.48 -46.34 15.85
N ILE A 20 48.35 -46.93 16.68
CA ILE A 20 48.49 -46.56 18.09
C ILE A 20 49.08 -45.14 18.20
N GLU A 21 50.13 -44.82 17.44
CA GLU A 21 50.73 -43.48 17.41
C GLU A 21 49.71 -42.42 16.94
N ASP A 22 48.88 -42.75 15.95
CA ASP A 22 47.78 -41.88 15.48
C ASP A 22 46.70 -41.70 16.56
N ILE A 23 46.31 -42.77 17.26
CA ILE A 23 45.33 -42.71 18.35
C ILE A 23 45.89 -41.87 19.51
N GLU A 24 47.15 -42.07 19.89
CA GLU A 24 47.83 -41.32 20.95
C GLU A 24 47.94 -39.83 20.59
N SER A 25 48.32 -39.51 19.35
CA SER A 25 48.35 -38.14 18.84
C SER A 25 46.97 -37.49 18.89
N ASN A 26 45.92 -38.21 18.47
CA ASN A 26 44.54 -37.74 18.57
C ASN A 26 44.10 -37.53 20.01
N ILE A 27 44.46 -38.41 20.94
CA ILE A 27 44.17 -38.25 22.38
C ILE A 27 44.89 -37.02 22.93
N MET A 28 46.15 -36.80 22.59
CA MET A 28 46.89 -35.60 23.01
C MET A 28 46.25 -34.32 22.48
N GLN A 29 45.89 -34.28 21.20
CA GLN A 29 45.20 -33.14 20.61
C GLN A 29 43.83 -32.87 21.24
N LEU A 30 43.07 -33.92 21.56
CA LEU A 30 41.78 -33.80 22.26
C LEU A 30 41.96 -33.25 23.67
N LYS A 31 42.95 -33.75 24.43
CA LYS A 31 43.28 -33.23 25.76
C LYS A 31 43.70 -31.77 25.71
N GLU A 32 44.54 -31.39 24.74
CA GLU A 32 44.97 -30.00 24.57
C GLU A 32 43.78 -29.08 24.21
N LYS A 33 42.90 -29.52 23.31
CA LYS A 33 41.66 -28.80 22.98
C LYS A 33 40.76 -28.63 24.20
N GLN A 34 40.59 -29.69 25.00
CA GLN A 34 39.81 -29.63 26.23
C GLN A 34 40.41 -28.68 27.26
N SER A 35 41.74 -28.70 27.45
CA SER A 35 42.44 -27.77 28.35
C SER A 35 42.20 -26.32 27.93
N LYS A 36 42.35 -26.01 26.63
CA LYS A 36 42.10 -24.67 26.09
C LYS A 36 40.66 -24.20 26.34
N ILE A 37 39.68 -25.06 26.07
CA ILE A 37 38.26 -24.73 26.30
C ILE A 37 38.01 -24.49 27.80
N TYR A 38 38.58 -25.32 28.67
CA TYR A 38 38.43 -25.17 30.11
C TYR A 38 39.06 -23.87 30.61
N GLU A 39 40.27 -23.54 30.17
CA GLU A 39 40.95 -22.28 30.49
C GLU A 39 40.14 -21.06 30.03
N GLU A 40 39.61 -21.09 28.81
CA GLU A 40 38.75 -20.01 28.29
C GLU A 40 37.46 -19.85 29.10
N LEU A 41 36.82 -20.95 29.49
CA LEU A 41 35.62 -20.93 30.33
C LEU A 41 35.91 -20.39 31.71
N ASN A 42 37.00 -20.84 32.34
CA ASN A 42 37.43 -20.37 33.66
C ASN A 42 37.74 -18.86 33.64
N LEU A 43 38.39 -18.36 32.58
CA LEU A 43 38.61 -16.91 32.41
C LEU A 43 37.30 -16.13 32.24
N LYS A 44 36.31 -16.68 31.52
CA LYS A 44 34.99 -16.04 31.37
C LYS A 44 34.23 -16.04 32.68
N GLU A 45 34.24 -17.15 33.41
CA GLU A 45 33.60 -17.27 34.73
C GLU A 45 34.20 -16.27 35.72
N GLN A 46 35.53 -16.17 35.79
CA GLN A 46 36.21 -15.16 36.62
C GLN A 46 35.80 -13.73 36.24
N LYS A 47 35.81 -13.39 34.95
CA LYS A 47 35.37 -12.06 34.48
C LYS A 47 33.92 -11.75 34.85
N LEU A 48 33.01 -12.70 34.67
CA LEU A 48 31.60 -12.52 35.03
C LEU A 48 31.45 -12.35 36.54
N THR A 49 32.19 -13.12 37.32
CA THR A 49 32.21 -13.02 38.79
C THR A 49 32.72 -11.65 39.24
N ASP A 50 33.78 -11.14 38.63
CA ASP A 50 34.30 -9.79 38.91
C ASP A 50 33.29 -8.69 38.56
N ILE A 51 32.56 -8.86 37.44
CA ILE A 51 31.50 -7.95 37.02
C ILE A 51 30.34 -7.96 38.03
N VAL A 52 29.88 -9.14 38.45
CA VAL A 52 28.81 -9.30 39.45
C VAL A 52 29.25 -8.65 40.77
N ASN A 53 30.42 -9.00 41.29
CA ASN A 53 30.98 -8.39 42.50
C ASN A 53 31.11 -6.87 42.38
N GLY A 54 31.45 -6.36 41.20
CA GLY A 54 31.50 -4.93 40.90
C GLY A 54 30.13 -4.26 40.96
N TYR A 55 29.09 -4.92 40.45
CA TYR A 55 27.71 -4.44 40.55
C TYR A 55 27.16 -4.57 41.97
N GLU A 56 27.44 -5.65 42.70
CA GLU A 56 27.07 -5.79 44.11
C GLU A 56 27.65 -4.66 44.95
N LYS A 57 28.94 -4.34 44.80
CA LYS A 57 29.56 -3.18 45.46
C LYS A 57 28.91 -1.86 45.06
N LYS A 58 28.51 -1.69 43.78
CA LYS A 58 27.75 -0.51 43.34
C LYS A 58 26.36 -0.46 43.97
N PHE A 59 25.68 -1.60 44.09
CA PHE A 59 24.39 -1.70 44.77
C PHE A 59 24.54 -1.39 46.25
N GLU A 60 25.57 -1.86 46.94
CA GLU A 60 25.88 -1.47 48.32
C GLU A 60 26.20 0.02 48.44
N GLN A 61 26.93 0.60 47.49
CA GLN A 61 27.18 2.04 47.47
C GLN A 61 25.89 2.84 47.21
N TRP A 62 25.01 2.35 46.35
CA TRP A 62 23.71 2.96 46.07
C TRP A 62 22.70 2.75 47.19
N SER A 63 22.75 1.63 47.90
CA SER A 63 21.90 1.36 49.05
C SER A 63 22.41 2.11 50.29
N ASN A 64 23.72 2.27 50.48
CA ASN A 64 24.26 3.18 51.49
C ASN A 64 24.04 4.66 51.13
N LYS A 65 23.92 4.96 49.83
CA LYS A 65 23.32 6.17 49.28
C LYS A 65 21.81 5.99 49.05
N VAL A 66 21.07 5.31 49.94
CA VAL A 66 19.66 5.68 50.10
C VAL A 66 19.73 7.18 50.27
N PHE A 67 19.16 7.89 49.30
CA PHE A 67 19.06 9.32 49.36
C PHE A 67 18.57 9.60 50.77
N LYS A 68 19.44 10.19 51.60
CA LYS A 68 18.97 11.23 52.51
C LYS A 68 18.40 12.25 51.53
N VAL A 69 17.18 11.99 51.05
CA VAL A 69 16.25 13.04 50.66
C VAL A 69 16.52 14.07 51.71
N PRO A 70 16.96 15.28 51.33
CA PRO A 70 17.12 16.33 52.31
C PRO A 70 15.86 16.22 53.14
N LYS A 71 16.01 15.91 54.43
CA LYS A 71 15.00 16.31 55.38
C LYS A 71 15.08 17.81 55.23
N VAL A 72 14.32 18.33 54.26
CA VAL A 72 13.79 19.66 54.35
C VAL A 72 13.28 19.65 55.77
N ASN A 73 13.92 20.42 56.63
CA ASN A 73 13.33 20.81 57.89
C ASN A 73 12.07 21.56 57.48
N ILE A 74 11.04 20.79 57.14
CA ILE A 74 9.67 21.17 57.26
C ILE A 74 9.60 21.31 58.78
N ASN A 75 9.79 22.53 59.26
CA ASN A 75 9.35 22.90 60.58
C ASN A 75 7.99 22.23 60.72
N ASN A 76 7.91 21.27 61.63
CA ASN A 76 6.68 20.59 61.99
C ASN A 76 5.80 21.62 62.70
N ASN A 77 5.28 22.58 61.93
CA ASN A 77 4.00 23.19 62.21
C ASN A 77 3.03 22.03 62.04
N LYS A 78 2.69 21.42 63.18
CA LYS A 78 1.70 20.36 63.32
C LYS A 78 0.28 20.91 63.10
N ASP A 79 0.11 21.77 62.10
CA ASP A 79 -1.16 22.34 61.69
C ASP A 79 -1.40 22.01 60.21
N GLU A 80 -2.19 20.96 60.01
CA GLU A 80 -3.19 20.85 58.94
C GLU A 80 -2.77 21.00 57.47
N PHE A 81 -1.75 20.27 57.02
CA PHE A 81 -1.73 19.82 55.62
C PHE A 81 -1.85 18.30 55.53
N LYS A 82 -3.02 17.79 55.95
CA LYS A 82 -3.43 16.43 55.59
C LYS A 82 -3.49 16.38 54.06
N LEU A 83 -2.60 15.61 53.44
CA LEU A 83 -2.78 15.25 52.03
C LEU A 83 -4.20 14.70 51.87
N PRO A 84 -4.93 15.08 50.80
CA PRO A 84 -6.27 14.57 50.57
C PRO A 84 -6.28 13.04 50.64
N GLU A 85 -7.30 12.48 51.28
CA GLU A 85 -7.41 11.04 51.55
C GLU A 85 -7.29 10.23 50.25
N GLU A 86 -7.84 10.75 49.15
CA GLU A 86 -7.79 10.14 47.83
C GLU A 86 -6.37 10.07 47.24
N VAL A 87 -5.45 10.91 47.71
CA VAL A 87 -4.04 10.87 47.32
C VAL A 87 -3.33 9.73 48.06
N LYS A 88 -3.68 9.51 49.33
CA LYS A 88 -3.15 8.42 50.16
C LYS A 88 -3.66 7.07 49.69
N ASP A 89 -4.97 6.95 49.45
CA ASP A 89 -5.59 5.72 48.93
C ASP A 89 -4.93 5.24 47.64
N PHE A 90 -4.57 6.17 46.74
CA PHE A 90 -3.86 5.83 45.51
C PHE A 90 -2.42 5.39 45.74
N GLU A 91 -1.72 5.99 46.71
CA GLU A 91 -0.35 5.63 47.05
C GLU A 91 -0.28 4.28 47.77
N ASP A 92 -1.19 4.02 48.69
CA ASP A 92 -1.36 2.75 49.38
C ASP A 92 -1.72 1.63 48.40
N TYR A 93 -2.62 1.91 47.44
CA TYR A 93 -2.96 0.98 46.37
C TYR A 93 -1.73 0.63 45.51
N ILE A 94 -0.94 1.62 45.08
CA ILE A 94 0.29 1.37 44.31
C ILE A 94 1.28 0.50 45.09
N MET A 95 1.46 0.80 46.38
CA MET A 95 2.38 0.06 47.23
C MET A 95 1.94 -1.40 47.40
N LEU A 96 0.63 -1.64 47.53
CA LEU A 96 0.07 -2.98 47.68
C LEU A 96 0.12 -3.80 46.38
N THR A 97 -0.12 -3.17 45.22
CA THR A 97 -0.25 -3.87 43.94
C THR A 97 1.06 -4.03 43.16
N GLY A 98 2.21 -3.85 43.80
CA GLY A 98 3.50 -4.02 43.12
C GLY A 98 3.86 -2.88 42.16
N GLY A 99 3.45 -1.65 42.48
CA GLY A 99 3.88 -0.45 41.76
C GLY A 99 2.92 0.01 40.66
N HIS A 100 3.41 0.94 39.82
CA HIS A 100 2.62 1.56 38.75
C HIS A 100 2.28 0.62 37.59
N GLN A 101 2.83 -0.58 37.59
CA GLN A 101 2.66 -1.59 36.54
C GLN A 101 1.91 -2.83 37.02
N GLY A 102 1.43 -2.86 38.27
CA GLY A 102 0.69 -4.01 38.77
C GLY A 102 1.55 -5.26 38.94
N GLY A 103 2.87 -5.11 39.05
CA GLY A 103 3.82 -6.23 39.06
C GLY A 103 4.16 -6.83 37.69
N TRP A 104 3.68 -6.25 36.58
CA TRP A 104 4.07 -6.67 35.22
C TRP A 104 5.34 -5.98 34.74
N ASP A 105 6.11 -6.68 33.91
CA ASP A 105 7.29 -6.12 33.25
C ASP A 105 6.92 -4.98 32.29
N ASP A 106 7.88 -4.07 32.06
CA ASP A 106 7.74 -2.92 31.16
C ASP A 106 7.21 -3.29 29.77
N ILE A 107 7.67 -4.43 29.23
CA ILE A 107 7.35 -4.87 27.88
C ILE A 107 5.89 -5.31 27.81
N ASP A 108 5.49 -6.24 28.68
CA ASP A 108 4.14 -6.81 28.74
C ASP A 108 3.11 -5.74 29.10
N HIS A 109 3.44 -4.87 30.05
CA HIS A 109 2.58 -3.74 30.42
C HIS A 109 2.36 -2.79 29.24
N ASN A 110 3.40 -2.51 28.45
CA ASN A 110 3.27 -1.65 27.27
C ASN A 110 2.45 -2.29 26.14
N ILE A 111 2.58 -3.61 25.94
CA ILE A 111 1.75 -4.36 24.99
C ILE A 111 0.28 -4.28 25.44
N PHE A 112 0.01 -4.56 26.70
CA PHE A 112 -1.32 -4.42 27.30
C PHE A 112 -1.91 -3.01 27.09
N LEU A 113 -1.14 -1.94 27.32
CA LEU A 113 -1.61 -0.57 27.10
C LEU A 113 -1.95 -0.28 25.63
N LYS A 114 -1.25 -0.89 24.68
CA LYS A 114 -1.57 -0.77 23.24
C LYS A 114 -2.87 -1.49 22.93
N LEU A 115 -3.01 -2.75 23.36
CA LEU A 115 -4.23 -3.53 23.20
C LEU A 115 -5.43 -2.85 23.85
N ARG A 116 -5.26 -2.24 25.03
CA ARG A 116 -6.31 -1.50 25.73
C ARG A 116 -6.79 -0.26 24.99
N LYS A 117 -5.93 0.40 24.22
CA LYS A 117 -6.32 1.53 23.37
C LYS A 117 -7.08 1.06 22.12
N GLN A 118 -6.78 -0.12 21.62
CA GLN A 118 -7.40 -0.68 20.41
C GLN A 118 -8.76 -1.32 20.73
N PHE A 119 -8.85 -2.10 21.80
CA PHE A 119 -10.05 -2.85 22.18
C PHE A 119 -10.73 -2.26 23.40
N LYS A 120 -11.98 -1.79 23.20
CA LYS A 120 -12.84 -1.35 24.30
C LYS A 120 -13.48 -2.53 25.03
N ASN A 121 -13.77 -3.60 24.31
CA ASN A 121 -14.36 -4.83 24.82
C ASN A 121 -13.30 -5.67 25.55
N ASN A 122 -13.59 -6.08 26.79
CA ASN A 122 -12.65 -6.84 27.61
C ASN A 122 -12.45 -8.26 27.07
N GLU A 123 -13.46 -8.88 26.46
CA GLU A 123 -13.34 -10.25 25.95
C GLU A 123 -12.40 -10.36 24.74
N GLU A 124 -12.49 -9.40 23.81
CA GLU A 124 -11.58 -9.30 22.67
C GLU A 124 -10.15 -8.97 23.11
N LEU A 125 -10.04 -8.11 24.13
CA LEU A 125 -8.75 -7.76 24.72
C LEU A 125 -8.08 -8.96 25.38
N ILE A 126 -8.81 -9.79 26.12
CA ILE A 126 -8.26 -11.00 26.75
C ILE A 126 -7.74 -11.95 25.68
N LYS A 127 -8.52 -12.25 24.64
CA LYS A 127 -8.09 -13.13 23.53
C LYS A 127 -6.83 -12.62 22.85
N LYS A 128 -6.76 -11.31 22.57
CA LYS A 128 -5.59 -10.71 21.91
C LYS A 128 -4.38 -10.60 22.83
N ALA A 129 -4.59 -10.38 24.13
CA ALA A 129 -3.52 -10.35 25.12
C ALA A 129 -2.94 -11.75 25.34
N GLU A 130 -3.76 -12.81 25.31
CA GLU A 130 -3.28 -14.21 25.34
C GLU A 130 -2.39 -14.53 24.13
N GLU A 131 -2.70 -13.97 22.95
CA GLU A 131 -1.90 -14.15 21.73
C GLU A 131 -0.58 -13.37 21.74
N GLU A 132 -0.56 -12.13 22.25
CA GLU A 132 0.63 -11.26 22.21
C GLU A 132 1.52 -11.36 23.46
N ILE A 133 0.97 -11.70 24.63
CA ILE A 133 1.68 -11.74 25.92
C ILE A 133 1.81 -13.20 26.36
N ALA A 134 2.78 -13.90 25.78
CA ALA A 134 3.02 -15.32 26.05
C ALA A 134 3.55 -15.61 27.47
N THR A 135 3.95 -14.59 28.21
CA THR A 135 4.51 -14.65 29.57
C THR A 135 3.43 -14.68 30.66
N GLN A 136 2.20 -14.27 30.35
CA GLN A 136 1.11 -14.12 31.33
C GLN A 136 -0.01 -15.12 31.07
N SER A 137 -0.60 -15.66 32.13
CA SER A 137 -1.77 -16.54 31.99
C SER A 137 -3.04 -15.73 31.70
N ARG A 138 -4.08 -16.40 31.21
CA ARG A 138 -5.41 -15.80 31.01
C ARG A 138 -5.93 -15.16 32.30
N GLU A 139 -5.76 -15.86 33.42
CA GLU A 139 -6.15 -15.41 34.74
C GLU A 139 -5.40 -14.14 35.15
N ASP A 140 -4.10 -14.08 34.90
CA ASP A 140 -3.27 -12.90 35.19
C ASP A 140 -3.69 -11.70 34.33
N ILE A 141 -4.01 -11.92 33.05
CA ILE A 141 -4.54 -10.88 32.16
C ILE A 141 -5.86 -10.31 32.70
N ILE A 142 -6.78 -11.18 33.18
CA ILE A 142 -8.05 -10.74 33.77
C ILE A 142 -7.82 -9.92 35.03
N GLN A 143 -6.94 -10.39 35.92
CA GLN A 143 -6.58 -9.65 37.15
C GLN A 143 -5.95 -8.29 36.80
N HIS A 144 -5.10 -8.24 35.78
CA HIS A 144 -4.46 -7.01 35.35
C HIS A 144 -5.45 -6.00 34.73
N ILE A 145 -6.47 -6.49 34.02
CA ILE A 145 -7.57 -5.64 33.53
C ILE A 145 -8.34 -5.02 34.71
N GLN A 146 -8.65 -5.80 35.73
CA GLN A 146 -9.34 -5.34 36.94
C GLN A 146 -8.47 -4.32 37.70
N TRP A 147 -7.20 -4.66 37.92
CA TRP A 147 -6.22 -3.77 38.51
C TRP A 147 -6.11 -2.45 37.74
N PHE A 148 -6.04 -2.48 36.40
CA PHE A 148 -5.92 -1.29 35.57
C PHE A 148 -7.16 -0.40 35.65
N HIS A 149 -8.35 -1.01 35.77
CA HIS A 149 -9.60 -0.30 35.99
C HIS A 149 -9.59 0.44 37.33
N GLU A 150 -9.26 -0.24 38.42
CA GLU A 150 -9.16 0.36 39.76
C GLU A 150 -8.07 1.42 39.84
N TYR A 151 -6.90 1.15 39.26
CA TYR A 151 -5.79 2.08 39.15
C TYR A 151 -6.21 3.37 38.44
N SER A 152 -6.91 3.26 37.31
CA SER A 152 -7.40 4.40 36.54
C SER A 152 -8.43 5.23 37.34
N LYS A 153 -9.34 4.56 38.05
CA LYS A 153 -10.34 5.20 38.91
C LYS A 153 -9.68 5.98 40.06
N LEU A 154 -8.73 5.37 40.76
CA LEU A 154 -8.01 6.02 41.87
C LEU A 154 -7.11 7.15 41.38
N LYS A 155 -6.44 6.97 40.24
CA LYS A 155 -5.63 8.03 39.61
C LYS A 155 -6.48 9.25 39.24
N GLU A 156 -7.70 9.04 38.75
CA GLU A 156 -8.62 10.13 38.44
C GLU A 156 -9.11 10.83 39.72
N ARG A 157 -9.45 10.08 40.78
CA ARG A 157 -9.81 10.65 42.09
C ARG A 157 -8.68 11.49 42.67
N LYS A 158 -7.44 10.97 42.69
CA LYS A 158 -6.24 11.72 43.07
C LYS A 158 -6.12 13.03 42.27
N ARG A 159 -6.29 12.97 40.95
CA ARG A 159 -6.24 14.16 40.09
C ARG A 159 -7.33 15.19 40.45
N LYS A 160 -8.56 14.74 40.70
CA LYS A 160 -9.68 15.61 41.11
C LYS A 160 -9.43 16.22 42.49
N ALA A 161 -8.99 15.44 43.46
CA ALA A 161 -8.68 15.89 44.81
C ALA A 161 -7.56 16.95 44.80
N ILE A 162 -6.49 16.73 44.03
CA ILE A 162 -5.41 17.72 43.86
C ILE A 162 -5.92 19.00 43.18
N CYS A 163 -6.81 18.87 42.20
CA CYS A 163 -7.42 20.02 41.52
C CYS A 163 -8.27 20.85 42.49
N MET A 164 -9.17 20.19 43.22
CA MET A 164 -10.02 20.83 44.23
C MET A 164 -9.19 21.46 45.34
N TRP A 165 -8.16 20.77 45.84
CA TRP A 165 -7.25 21.31 46.83
C TRP A 165 -6.54 22.57 46.35
N LYS A 166 -6.10 22.61 45.07
CA LYS A 166 -5.51 23.83 44.48
C LYS A 166 -6.51 24.98 44.39
N ILE A 167 -7.74 24.69 43.96
CA ILE A 167 -8.82 25.69 43.86
C ILE A 167 -9.15 26.23 45.25
N MET A 168 -9.37 25.36 46.23
CA MET A 168 -9.65 25.75 47.62
C MET A 168 -8.50 26.55 48.23
N LYS A 169 -7.25 26.15 47.95
CA LYS A 169 -6.07 26.88 48.42
C LYS A 169 -5.97 28.27 47.80
N GLN A 170 -6.28 28.39 46.52
CA GLN A 170 -6.33 29.69 45.83
C GLN A 170 -7.47 30.56 46.35
N HIS A 171 -8.67 30.01 46.48
CA HIS A 171 -9.83 30.69 47.04
C HIS A 171 -9.58 31.16 48.48
N ASN A 172 -8.98 30.32 49.33
CA ASN A 172 -8.63 30.71 50.70
C ASN A 172 -7.59 31.83 50.75
N ARG A 173 -6.63 31.84 49.80
CA ARG A 173 -5.65 32.91 49.66
C ARG A 173 -6.31 34.22 49.21
N GLU A 174 -7.21 34.16 48.23
CA GLU A 174 -7.97 35.30 47.73
C GLU A 174 -8.93 35.85 48.79
N SER A 175 -9.59 34.97 49.57
CA SER A 175 -10.45 35.36 50.69
C SER A 175 -9.66 35.94 51.88
N ALA A 176 -8.47 35.42 52.16
CA ALA A 176 -7.58 36.01 53.18
C ALA A 176 -7.06 37.40 52.76
N LEU A 177 -6.78 37.60 51.46
CA LEU A 177 -6.44 38.92 50.92
C LEU A 177 -7.63 39.89 50.97
N ALA A 178 -8.85 39.42 50.69
CA ALA A 178 -10.06 40.23 50.76
C ALA A 178 -10.51 40.60 52.19
N LYS A 179 -10.05 39.87 53.22
CA LYS A 179 -10.32 40.19 54.63
C LYS A 179 -9.32 41.19 55.23
N ASN A 180 -8.16 41.37 54.59
CA ASN A 180 -7.16 42.37 54.96
C ASN A 180 -7.36 43.63 54.12
N ASP A 181 -8.54 44.26 54.26
CA ASP A 181 -8.90 45.52 53.58
C ASP A 181 -8.35 46.74 54.35
N ASP A 182 -7.11 46.64 54.83
CA ASP A 182 -6.27 47.78 55.19
C ASP A 182 -5.44 48.14 53.95
N GLU A 183 -5.27 49.44 53.69
CA GLU A 183 -4.58 50.00 52.52
C GLU A 183 -3.41 49.13 52.02
N PRO A 184 -3.32 48.85 50.70
CA PRO A 184 -2.30 47.96 50.17
C PRO A 184 -0.92 48.56 50.46
N THR A 185 -0.20 47.92 51.38
CA THR A 185 1.17 48.28 51.72
C THR A 185 2.02 48.28 50.45
N GLU A 186 3.01 49.17 50.33
CA GLU A 186 3.88 49.28 49.14
C GLU A 186 4.54 47.94 48.73
N GLU A 187 4.65 47.00 49.65
CA GLU A 187 5.13 45.64 49.41
C GLU A 187 4.15 44.77 48.58
N GLU A 188 2.84 44.93 48.78
CA GLU A 188 1.81 44.18 48.05
C GLU A 188 1.70 44.68 46.59
N LYS A 189 1.80 46.01 46.39
CA LYS A 189 1.92 46.60 45.03
C LYS A 189 3.15 46.10 44.29
N LYS A 190 4.30 46.01 44.97
CA LYS A 190 5.54 45.43 44.42
C LYS A 190 5.43 43.92 44.16
N ARG A 191 4.64 43.17 44.94
CA ARG A 191 4.36 41.75 44.67
C ARG A 191 3.47 41.56 43.44
N VAL A 192 2.38 42.32 43.32
CA VAL A 192 1.49 42.29 42.16
C VAL A 192 2.22 42.69 40.87
N GLN A 193 3.09 43.71 40.93
CA GLN A 193 3.94 44.07 39.79
C GLN A 193 4.91 42.95 39.40
N ARG A 194 5.57 42.29 40.38
CA ARG A 194 6.44 41.14 40.10
C ARG A 194 5.68 39.97 39.48
N GLU A 195 4.47 39.69 39.96
CA GLU A 195 3.64 38.61 39.44
C GLU A 195 3.12 38.91 38.03
N MET A 196 2.77 40.17 37.74
CA MET A 196 2.45 40.63 36.38
C MET A 196 3.66 40.53 35.43
N LEU A 197 4.86 40.91 35.87
CA LEU A 197 6.08 40.78 35.08
C LEU A 197 6.38 39.31 34.79
N PHE A 198 6.25 38.44 35.79
CA PHE A 198 6.44 37.00 35.64
C PHE A 198 5.41 36.37 34.70
N LYS A 199 4.15 36.81 34.75
CA LYS A 199 3.08 36.35 33.85
C LYS A 199 3.35 36.78 32.40
N LYS A 200 3.74 38.04 32.18
CA LYS A 200 4.15 38.55 30.86
C LYS A 200 5.38 37.81 30.33
N GLU A 201 6.35 37.50 31.18
CA GLU A 201 7.53 36.72 30.78
C GLU A 201 7.14 35.28 30.40
N ARG A 202 6.23 34.67 31.15
CA ARG A 202 5.69 33.33 30.84
C ARG A 202 4.92 33.33 29.52
N GLU A 203 4.08 34.33 29.28
CA GLU A 203 3.35 34.50 28.01
C GLU A 203 4.32 34.68 26.83
N LYS A 204 5.38 35.50 26.98
CA LYS A 204 6.43 35.64 25.97
C LYS A 204 7.13 34.31 25.69
N ARG A 205 7.49 33.55 26.74
CA ARG A 205 8.11 32.22 26.59
C ARG A 205 7.18 31.24 25.87
N PHE A 206 5.88 31.25 26.20
CA PHE A 206 4.89 30.43 25.50
C PHE A 206 4.73 30.82 24.04
N ALA A 207 4.66 32.12 23.73
CA ALA A 207 4.58 32.61 22.36
C ALA A 207 5.79 32.19 21.52
N VAL A 208 7.00 32.26 22.09
CA VAL A 208 8.24 31.76 21.45
C VAL A 208 8.17 30.26 21.18
N LEU A 209 7.70 29.47 22.16
CA LEU A 209 7.54 28.03 21.98
C LEU A 209 6.48 27.67 20.94
N GLU A 210 5.39 28.43 20.88
CA GLU A 210 4.32 28.24 19.90
C GLU A 210 4.78 28.58 18.48
N GLN A 211 5.51 29.68 18.32
CA GLN A 211 6.19 30.04 17.06
C GLN A 211 7.18 28.95 16.64
N TRP A 212 8.03 28.48 17.55
CA TRP A 212 8.98 27.39 17.28
C TRP A 212 8.27 26.09 16.89
N LYS A 213 7.17 25.76 17.55
CA LYS A 213 6.37 24.57 17.25
C LYS A 213 5.72 24.67 15.86
N LYS A 214 5.22 25.85 15.49
CA LYS A 214 4.66 26.12 14.17
C LYS A 214 5.73 26.03 13.09
N GLU A 215 6.89 26.62 13.32
CA GLU A 215 8.02 26.58 12.40
C GLU A 215 8.56 25.16 12.23
N LYS A 216 8.69 24.38 13.31
CA LYS A 216 9.03 22.96 13.23
C LYS A 216 7.97 22.12 12.52
N GLY A 217 6.69 22.47 12.67
CA GLY A 217 5.60 21.84 11.93
C GLY A 217 5.71 22.11 10.43
N ASN A 218 5.95 23.38 10.05
CA ASN A 218 6.13 23.78 8.67
C ASN A 218 7.38 23.14 8.04
N GLN A 219 8.52 23.12 8.74
CA GLN A 219 9.72 22.43 8.28
C GLN A 219 9.48 20.94 7.99
N LYS A 220 8.72 20.24 8.85
CA LYS A 220 8.38 18.83 8.61
C LYS A 220 7.49 18.64 7.38
N LEU A 221 6.51 19.52 7.18
CA LEU A 221 5.64 19.49 6.01
C LEU A 221 6.42 19.77 4.72
N GLU A 222 7.34 20.72 4.76
CA GLU A 222 8.20 21.10 3.63
C GLU A 222 9.24 20.00 3.31
N GLU A 223 9.82 19.35 4.33
CA GLU A 223 10.64 18.16 4.17
C GLU A 223 9.85 16.99 3.57
N GLU A 224 8.60 16.78 3.99
CA GLU A 224 7.73 15.73 3.45
C GLU A 224 7.32 16.03 2.01
N HIS A 225 7.05 17.29 1.69
CA HIS A 225 6.77 17.76 0.34
C HIS A 225 7.99 17.56 -0.57
N ASN A 226 9.17 18.01 -0.15
CA ASN A 226 10.42 17.83 -0.89
C ASN A 226 10.77 16.34 -1.07
N LYS A 227 10.57 15.50 -0.05
CA LYS A 227 10.76 14.05 -0.17
C LYS A 227 9.83 13.39 -1.18
N LYS A 228 8.66 13.97 -1.47
CA LYS A 228 7.69 13.46 -2.46
C LYS A 228 7.93 14.04 -3.85
N GLU A 229 8.27 15.32 -3.96
CA GLU A 229 8.49 15.98 -5.25
C GLU A 229 9.80 15.60 -5.93
N VAL A 230 10.91 15.52 -5.18
CA VAL A 230 12.23 15.14 -5.74
C VAL A 230 12.19 13.80 -6.49
N PRO A 231 11.67 12.69 -5.92
CA PRO A 231 11.64 11.41 -6.64
C PRO A 231 10.61 11.38 -7.77
N LEU A 232 9.63 12.28 -7.80
CA LEU A 232 8.71 12.42 -8.94
C LEU A 232 9.41 13.12 -10.10
N ASN A 233 10.09 14.23 -9.84
CA ASN A 233 10.88 14.95 -10.83
C ASN A 233 12.02 14.09 -11.40
N ASP A 234 12.76 13.37 -10.55
CA ASP A 234 13.84 12.48 -10.99
C ASP A 234 13.32 11.36 -11.92
N LYS A 235 12.15 10.80 -11.60
CA LYS A 235 11.51 9.77 -12.44
C LYS A 235 11.05 10.36 -13.78
N GLU A 236 10.55 11.58 -13.80
CA GLU A 236 10.17 12.27 -15.05
C GLU A 236 11.38 12.62 -15.92
N GLU A 237 12.48 13.07 -15.32
CA GLU A 237 13.73 13.34 -16.04
C GLU A 237 14.34 12.06 -16.62
N GLN A 238 14.36 10.97 -15.87
CA GLN A 238 14.79 9.66 -16.37
C GLN A 238 13.95 9.19 -17.56
N ARG A 239 12.62 9.37 -17.50
CA ARG A 239 11.72 9.07 -18.64
C ARG A 239 12.03 9.94 -19.86
N LYS A 240 12.30 11.24 -19.67
CA LYS A 240 12.68 12.15 -20.77
C LYS A 240 14.00 11.73 -21.42
N ILE A 241 15.00 11.34 -20.62
CA ILE A 241 16.30 10.87 -21.13
C ILE A 241 16.13 9.56 -21.92
N GLN A 242 15.39 8.59 -21.37
CA GLN A 242 15.10 7.32 -22.07
C GLN A 242 14.38 7.54 -23.40
N LEU A 243 13.36 8.42 -23.43
CA LEU A 243 12.64 8.75 -24.64
C LEU A 243 13.56 9.43 -25.68
N LYS A 244 14.45 10.33 -25.24
CA LYS A 244 15.41 11.00 -26.12
C LYS A 244 16.37 10.00 -26.76
N LEU A 245 16.87 9.03 -25.99
CA LEU A 245 17.71 7.94 -26.51
C LEU A 245 16.97 7.09 -27.55
N GLN A 246 15.73 6.68 -27.27
CA GLN A 246 14.91 5.92 -28.22
C GLN A 246 14.66 6.69 -29.53
N VAL A 247 14.40 8.00 -29.44
CA VAL A 247 14.23 8.86 -30.62
C VAL A 247 15.53 8.97 -31.42
N GLU A 248 16.68 9.10 -30.76
CA GLU A 248 17.98 9.12 -31.43
C GLU A 248 18.31 7.78 -32.10
N GLU A 249 18.07 6.65 -31.44
CA GLU A 249 18.23 5.32 -32.01
C GLU A 249 17.33 5.12 -33.23
N TYR A 250 16.05 5.50 -33.13
CA TYR A 250 15.12 5.46 -34.24
C TYR A 250 15.59 6.33 -35.42
N LYS A 251 16.09 7.55 -35.15
CA LYS A 251 16.67 8.42 -36.18
C LYS A 251 17.88 7.78 -36.85
N LYS A 252 18.81 7.20 -36.08
CA LYS A 252 19.98 6.48 -36.60
C LYS A 252 19.56 5.28 -37.45
N HIS A 253 18.62 4.47 -36.97
CA HIS A 253 18.08 3.33 -37.71
C HIS A 253 17.41 3.75 -39.03
N LYS A 254 16.59 4.81 -38.98
CA LYS A 254 15.92 5.36 -40.18
C LYS A 254 16.91 5.96 -41.18
N ALA A 255 17.97 6.62 -40.71
CA ALA A 255 19.05 7.12 -41.55
C ALA A 255 19.83 5.98 -42.21
N ALA A 256 20.17 4.93 -41.46
CA ALA A 256 20.82 3.73 -41.98
C ALA A 256 19.97 3.03 -43.05
N LEU A 257 18.66 2.91 -42.81
CA LEU A 257 17.72 2.33 -43.78
C LEU A 257 17.63 3.18 -45.06
N LYS A 258 17.57 4.51 -44.93
CA LYS A 258 17.61 5.42 -46.09
C LYS A 258 18.91 5.26 -46.89
N LEU A 259 20.06 5.19 -46.21
CA LEU A 259 21.36 5.01 -46.87
C LEU A 259 21.46 3.63 -47.55
N ALA A 260 20.96 2.57 -46.91
CA ALA A 260 20.90 1.23 -47.50
C ALA A 260 19.99 1.20 -48.73
N ASN A 261 18.84 1.88 -48.68
CA ASN A 261 17.95 2.01 -49.83
C ASN A 261 18.58 2.84 -50.96
N GLN A 262 19.27 3.94 -50.65
CA GLN A 262 20.01 4.73 -51.64
C GLN A 262 21.13 3.90 -52.29
N LYS A 263 21.89 3.11 -51.53
CA LYS A 263 22.90 2.18 -52.06
C LYS A 263 22.28 1.10 -52.95
N LYS A 264 21.09 0.58 -52.61
CA LYS A 264 20.34 -0.35 -53.47
C LYS A 264 19.83 0.30 -54.76
N VAL A 265 19.45 1.58 -54.72
CA VAL A 265 19.01 2.35 -55.90
C VAL A 265 20.21 2.73 -56.78
N HIS A 266 21.34 3.15 -56.20
CA HIS A 266 22.58 3.42 -56.93
C HIS A 266 23.23 2.17 -57.55
N ARG A 267 23.01 0.97 -56.99
CA ARG A 267 23.37 -0.29 -57.67
C ARG A 267 22.49 -0.62 -58.88
N LYS A 268 21.37 0.07 -59.06
CA LYS A 268 20.43 -0.10 -60.18
C LYS A 268 20.35 1.17 -61.03
N VAL A 269 21.49 1.78 -61.37
CA VAL A 269 21.52 2.79 -62.43
C VAL A 269 21.30 2.04 -63.75
N LEU A 270 20.03 1.90 -64.12
CA LEU A 270 19.61 1.46 -65.45
C LEU A 270 20.25 2.39 -66.47
N SER A 271 20.81 1.80 -67.54
CA SER A 271 21.36 2.55 -68.68
C SER A 271 20.31 3.54 -69.21
N LEU A 272 20.74 4.68 -69.76
CA LEU A 272 19.82 5.72 -70.28
C LEU A 272 18.79 5.12 -71.26
N GLU A 273 19.23 4.17 -72.10
CA GLU A 273 18.40 3.40 -73.03
C GLU A 273 17.29 2.57 -72.35
N GLN A 274 17.56 2.03 -71.16
CA GLN A 274 16.58 1.27 -70.39
C GLN A 274 15.54 2.21 -69.76
N LYS A 275 15.94 3.44 -69.39
CA LYS A 275 15.01 4.45 -68.88
C LYS A 275 14.07 4.92 -69.97
N GLU A 276 14.58 5.17 -71.18
CA GLU A 276 13.76 5.58 -72.33
C GLU A 276 12.74 4.50 -72.72
N LYS A 277 13.14 3.23 -72.79
CA LYS A 277 12.21 2.10 -73.04
C LYS A 277 11.13 1.96 -71.96
N ILE A 278 11.45 2.25 -70.70
CA ILE A 278 10.46 2.23 -69.60
C ILE A 278 9.50 3.42 -69.70
N LEU A 279 9.99 4.61 -70.04
CA LEU A 279 9.16 5.80 -70.23
C LEU A 279 8.17 5.59 -71.38
N GLU A 280 8.65 5.10 -72.52
CA GLU A 280 7.81 4.83 -73.69
C GLU A 280 6.73 3.77 -73.38
N ARG A 281 7.10 2.71 -72.65
CA ARG A 281 6.15 1.68 -72.18
C ARG A 281 5.10 2.27 -71.23
N ASN A 282 5.51 3.17 -70.33
CA ASN A 282 4.60 3.80 -69.37
C ASN A 282 3.65 4.77 -70.06
N GLU A 283 4.14 5.56 -71.02
CA GLU A 283 3.31 6.46 -71.83
C GLU A 283 2.24 5.68 -72.61
N LYS A 284 2.63 4.57 -73.26
CA LYS A 284 1.70 3.65 -73.94
C LYS A 284 0.65 3.05 -72.99
N LEU A 285 1.03 2.72 -71.76
CA LEU A 285 0.08 2.23 -70.75
C LEU A 285 -0.89 3.33 -70.28
N ILE A 286 -0.41 4.56 -70.14
CA ILE A 286 -1.22 5.71 -69.73
C ILE A 286 -2.20 6.09 -70.85
N SER A 287 -1.75 6.16 -72.10
CA SER A 287 -2.61 6.45 -73.25
C SER A 287 -3.70 5.38 -73.39
N PHE A 288 -3.34 4.10 -73.35
CA PHE A 288 -4.30 3.00 -73.40
C PHE A 288 -5.34 3.05 -72.26
N LYS A 289 -4.91 3.39 -71.03
CA LYS A 289 -5.86 3.57 -69.90
C LYS A 289 -6.80 4.74 -70.12
N ARG A 290 -6.31 5.87 -70.66
CA ARG A 290 -7.14 7.04 -70.97
C ARG A 290 -8.17 6.71 -72.05
N GLU A 291 -7.76 6.06 -73.14
CA GLU A 291 -8.65 5.61 -74.21
C GLU A 291 -9.74 4.67 -73.68
N LYS A 292 -9.36 3.69 -72.84
CA LYS A 292 -10.31 2.77 -72.22
C LYS A 292 -11.31 3.48 -71.29
N GLN A 293 -10.87 4.52 -70.57
CA GLN A 293 -11.77 5.32 -69.74
C GLN A 293 -12.73 6.15 -70.60
N LEU A 294 -12.26 6.76 -71.69
CA LEU A 294 -13.10 7.51 -72.62
C LEU A 294 -14.15 6.61 -73.28
N ALA A 295 -13.74 5.41 -73.75
CA ALA A 295 -14.67 4.43 -74.32
C ALA A 295 -15.77 4.03 -73.32
N ARG A 296 -15.39 3.77 -72.04
CA ARG A 296 -16.36 3.47 -70.98
C ARG A 296 -17.34 4.62 -70.70
N LYS A 297 -16.86 5.87 -70.71
CA LYS A 297 -17.72 7.04 -70.56
C LYS A 297 -18.71 7.15 -71.72
N TYR A 298 -18.25 6.98 -72.95
CA TYR A 298 -19.10 7.01 -74.13
C TYR A 298 -20.18 5.90 -74.11
N GLU A 299 -19.81 4.67 -73.74
CA GLU A 299 -20.78 3.58 -73.57
C GLU A 299 -21.83 3.88 -72.48
N LEU A 300 -21.43 4.53 -71.39
CA LEU A 300 -22.36 4.94 -70.33
C LEU A 300 -23.32 6.02 -70.82
N GLU A 301 -22.82 7.04 -71.52
CA GLU A 301 -23.65 8.10 -72.10
C GLU A 301 -24.65 7.54 -73.13
N GLU A 302 -24.24 6.57 -73.96
CA GLU A 302 -25.19 5.88 -74.85
C GLU A 302 -26.26 5.11 -74.08
N LYS A 303 -25.87 4.37 -73.04
CA LYS A 303 -26.82 3.63 -72.20
C LYS A 303 -27.79 4.56 -71.50
N GLU A 304 -27.31 5.69 -70.99
CA GLU A 304 -28.12 6.71 -70.36
C GLU A 304 -29.12 7.31 -71.34
N LYS A 305 -28.68 7.69 -72.55
CA LYS A 305 -29.58 8.14 -73.63
C LYS A 305 -30.64 7.09 -74.00
N ARG A 306 -30.29 5.80 -74.01
CA ARG A 306 -31.25 4.71 -74.24
C ARG A 306 -32.25 4.57 -73.10
N LEU A 307 -31.78 4.67 -71.85
CA LEU A 307 -32.64 4.65 -70.67
C LEU A 307 -33.56 5.85 -70.61
N GLU A 308 -33.09 7.03 -70.98
CA GLU A 308 -33.89 8.27 -71.00
C GLU A 308 -35.02 8.17 -72.04
N LYS A 309 -34.72 7.67 -73.25
CA LYS A 309 -35.74 7.34 -74.26
C LYS A 309 -36.75 6.30 -73.78
N LEU A 310 -36.34 5.32 -72.98
CA LEU A 310 -37.25 4.33 -72.39
C LEU A 310 -38.09 4.95 -71.26
N LYS A 311 -37.49 5.78 -70.40
CA LYS A 311 -38.18 6.49 -69.32
C LYS A 311 -39.25 7.43 -69.88
N GLU A 312 -38.95 8.15 -70.97
CA GLU A 312 -39.92 9.00 -71.66
C GLU A 312 -41.12 8.19 -72.17
N LYS A 313 -40.87 7.00 -72.76
CA LYS A 313 -41.95 6.10 -73.23
C LYS A 313 -42.78 5.48 -72.12
N VAL A 314 -42.20 5.26 -70.94
CA VAL A 314 -42.83 4.54 -69.81
C VAL A 314 -43.39 5.49 -68.75
N ALA A 315 -43.17 6.80 -68.87
CA ALA A 315 -43.71 7.80 -67.95
C ALA A 315 -45.24 7.88 -68.04
N VAL A 316 -45.92 6.94 -67.37
CA VAL A 316 -47.36 6.91 -67.19
C VAL A 316 -47.71 7.85 -66.04
N ASN A 317 -47.98 9.12 -66.37
CA ASN A 317 -48.51 10.09 -65.43
C ASN A 317 -50.02 9.83 -65.23
N VAL A 318 -50.37 8.97 -64.28
CA VAL A 318 -51.77 8.83 -63.84
C VAL A 318 -51.97 9.65 -62.58
N SER A 319 -52.94 10.57 -62.63
CA SER A 319 -53.36 11.35 -61.46
C SER A 319 -53.91 10.43 -60.38
N ARG A 320 -53.51 10.66 -59.13
CA ARG A 320 -53.92 9.83 -57.98
C ARG A 320 -55.37 10.15 -57.63
N ASP A 321 -56.28 9.24 -57.96
CA ASP A 321 -57.68 9.34 -57.56
C ASP A 321 -57.88 8.87 -56.10
N PRO A 322 -58.23 9.77 -55.16
CA PRO A 322 -58.40 9.44 -53.75
C PRO A 322 -59.64 8.56 -53.47
N ALA A 323 -60.64 8.52 -54.37
CA ALA A 323 -61.84 7.70 -54.17
C ALA A 323 -61.58 6.19 -54.40
N ARG A 324 -60.54 5.84 -55.17
CA ARG A 324 -60.21 4.44 -55.50
C ARG A 324 -59.91 3.55 -54.29
N LEU A 325 -59.53 4.14 -53.16
CA LEU A 325 -59.30 3.38 -51.92
C LEU A 325 -60.58 2.73 -51.37
N TYR A 326 -61.75 3.30 -51.66
CA TYR A 326 -63.03 2.80 -51.16
C TYR A 326 -63.77 1.91 -52.16
N GLU A 327 -63.26 1.78 -53.39
CA GLU A 327 -63.82 0.87 -54.39
C GLU A 327 -63.15 -0.51 -54.32
N LEU A 328 -63.95 -1.56 -54.38
CA LEU A 328 -63.43 -2.92 -54.54
C LEU A 328 -62.66 -3.02 -55.85
N THR A 329 -61.44 -3.59 -55.80
CA THR A 329 -60.65 -3.85 -56.99
C THR A 329 -61.40 -4.79 -57.93
N GLU A 330 -61.25 -4.61 -59.25
CA GLU A 330 -61.97 -5.42 -60.25
C GLU A 330 -61.79 -6.92 -60.02
N VAL A 331 -60.61 -7.35 -59.59
CA VAL A 331 -60.31 -8.75 -59.24
C VAL A 331 -61.20 -9.26 -58.11
N LEU A 332 -61.49 -8.42 -57.11
CA LEU A 332 -62.36 -8.75 -55.98
C LEU A 332 -63.84 -8.74 -56.36
N LYS A 333 -64.25 -7.83 -57.28
CA LYS A 333 -65.58 -7.86 -57.90
C LYS A 333 -65.79 -9.18 -58.67
N CYS A 334 -64.84 -9.53 -59.54
CA CYS A 334 -64.88 -10.78 -60.31
C CYS A 334 -64.91 -12.03 -59.40
N ARG A 335 -64.16 -12.06 -58.27
CA ARG A 335 -64.23 -13.18 -57.31
C ARG A 335 -65.58 -13.33 -56.63
N ARG A 336 -66.21 -12.23 -56.20
CA ARG A 336 -67.55 -12.30 -55.59
C ARG A 336 -68.62 -12.75 -56.58
N GLU A 337 -68.52 -12.31 -57.83
CA GLU A 337 -69.38 -12.78 -58.92
C GLU A 337 -69.14 -14.28 -59.21
N SER A 338 -67.90 -14.75 -59.09
CA SER A 338 -67.54 -16.17 -59.25
C SER A 338 -68.01 -17.05 -58.07
N ASP A 339 -67.92 -16.55 -56.83
CA ASP A 339 -68.32 -17.28 -55.61
C ASP A 339 -69.84 -17.37 -55.43
N SER A 340 -70.60 -16.45 -56.03
CA SER A 340 -72.06 -16.49 -56.05
C SER A 340 -72.63 -17.47 -57.08
N GLN A 341 -71.85 -17.89 -58.09
CA GLN A 341 -72.27 -18.87 -59.11
C GLN A 341 -71.83 -20.32 -58.83
N ASN A 342 -71.01 -20.58 -57.80
CA ASN A 342 -70.57 -21.94 -57.45
C ASN A 342 -71.10 -22.41 -56.09
N LYS A 343 -72.38 -22.81 -56.05
CA LYS A 343 -72.92 -23.74 -55.02
C LYS A 343 -72.78 -25.19 -55.51
N VAL A 344 -71.61 -25.82 -55.36
CA VAL A 344 -71.46 -27.29 -55.35
C VAL A 344 -70.29 -27.72 -54.46
N SER A 345 -70.64 -28.55 -53.48
CA SER A 345 -69.93 -29.64 -52.79
C SER A 345 -68.39 -29.70 -52.73
N SER A 346 -67.93 -29.81 -51.48
CA SER A 346 -66.94 -30.76 -50.95
C SER A 346 -65.59 -30.92 -51.66
N ALA A 347 -64.54 -30.46 -50.98
CA ALA A 347 -63.43 -31.27 -50.49
C ALA A 347 -62.20 -30.38 -50.34
N ILE A 348 -61.60 -30.38 -49.16
CA ILE A 348 -60.28 -29.77 -48.93
C ILE A 348 -59.31 -30.48 -49.88
N PRO A 349 -58.63 -29.77 -50.81
CA PRO A 349 -57.65 -30.42 -51.67
C PRO A 349 -56.49 -30.95 -50.82
N ASP A 350 -56.23 -32.26 -50.89
CA ASP A 350 -55.10 -32.92 -50.25
C ASP A 350 -53.80 -32.20 -50.63
N VAL A 351 -53.02 -31.78 -49.62
CA VAL A 351 -51.76 -31.02 -49.75
C VAL A 351 -50.74 -31.73 -50.65
N ARG A 352 -50.90 -33.04 -50.86
CA ARG A 352 -50.08 -33.85 -51.78
C ARG A 352 -50.30 -33.55 -53.26
N LEU A 353 -51.43 -32.96 -53.65
CA LEU A 353 -51.76 -32.61 -55.03
C LEU A 353 -51.29 -31.19 -55.42
N LEU A 354 -50.65 -30.45 -54.51
CA LEU A 354 -50.07 -29.15 -54.84
C LEU A 354 -48.79 -29.33 -55.66
N PRO A 355 -48.69 -28.74 -56.87
CA PRO A 355 -47.50 -28.85 -57.71
C PRO A 355 -46.29 -28.23 -56.99
N LYS A 356 -45.27 -29.06 -56.70
CA LYS A 356 -44.02 -28.59 -56.10
C LYS A 356 -43.24 -27.75 -57.12
N LYS A 357 -42.68 -26.63 -56.67
CA LYS A 357 -41.88 -25.71 -57.50
C LYS A 357 -40.66 -26.46 -58.07
N ALA A 358 -40.41 -26.28 -59.38
CA ALA A 358 -39.27 -26.87 -60.06
C ALA A 358 -37.95 -26.35 -59.47
N VAL A 359 -36.99 -27.24 -59.19
CA VAL A 359 -35.66 -26.88 -58.70
C VAL A 359 -34.83 -26.30 -59.86
N PRO A 360 -34.35 -25.05 -59.77
CA PRO A 360 -33.54 -24.43 -60.82
C PRO A 360 -32.25 -25.20 -61.11
N LEU A 361 -31.82 -25.21 -62.38
CA LEU A 361 -30.73 -26.05 -62.89
C LEU A 361 -29.37 -25.85 -62.20
N TRP A 362 -29.10 -24.68 -61.62
CA TRP A 362 -27.86 -24.39 -60.87
C TRP A 362 -27.82 -24.99 -59.46
N ARG A 363 -28.93 -25.57 -58.97
CA ARG A 363 -28.98 -26.36 -57.71
C ARG A 363 -28.89 -27.87 -57.92
N LYS A 364 -28.74 -28.34 -59.16
CA LYS A 364 -28.39 -29.73 -59.45
C LYS A 364 -26.87 -29.85 -59.46
N THR A 365 -26.26 -29.99 -58.29
CA THR A 365 -24.83 -30.33 -58.17
C THR A 365 -24.67 -31.83 -57.98
N SER A 366 -23.71 -32.39 -58.71
CA SER A 366 -23.38 -33.80 -58.90
C SER A 366 -23.34 -34.66 -57.64
N ASN A 367 -24.11 -35.75 -57.65
CA ASN A 367 -23.73 -37.10 -57.22
C ASN A 367 -24.68 -38.11 -57.86
#